data_AF-A0A090CH33-F1
#
_entry.id   AF-A0A090CH33-F1
#
_cell.length_a   1.000
_cell.length_b   1.000
_cell.length_c   1.000
_cell.angle_alpha   90.00
_cell.angle_beta   90.00
_cell.angle_gamma   90.00
#
_symmetry.space_group_name_H-M   'P 1'
#
loop_
_entity.id
_entity.type
_entity.pdbx_description
1 polymer ?
#
loop_
_entity_poly.entity_id
_entity_poly.type
_entity_poly.pdbx_seq_one_letter_code
_entity_poly.pdbx_strand_id
1 'polypeptide(L)'
;MPFALQPIAQWTAIFGPAVYTGITLTHSTTLSLLATSPVFSPQTEEKLLAKQWHLIYRQGPNWVPPIINSAALSNVYLWYNHSQTRLQGGLYLLSAGILWGVLAVTFYYFETGINGACKWRLARLLKDGEGTGKIVIKGMKKGWIIPSVNGHTASEGSKKWGEETGMRELVMGWVKRNQWRWIAVGVAGGISGWASLGRFS
;
A
#
# COMPACT_ATOMS: atom_id res chain seq x y z
N MET A 1 1.59 -31.18 17.94
CA MET A 1 2.70 -30.66 17.10
C MET A 1 2.90 -29.15 17.35
N PRO A 2 3.52 -28.70 18.46
CA PRO A 2 3.73 -27.28 18.72
C PRO A 2 5.06 -26.72 18.13
N PHE A 3 6.07 -27.56 17.90
CA PHE A 3 7.45 -27.11 17.63
C PHE A 3 7.70 -26.49 16.25
N ALA A 4 6.82 -26.68 15.26
CA ALA A 4 7.04 -26.16 13.89
C ALA A 4 6.51 -24.74 13.66
N LEU A 5 5.66 -24.20 14.54
CA LEU A 5 4.95 -22.94 14.28
C LEU A 5 5.75 -21.69 14.63
N GLN A 6 6.62 -21.75 15.66
CA GLN A 6 7.48 -20.63 16.02
C GLN A 6 8.39 -20.16 14.87
N PRO A 7 9.22 -21.02 14.25
CA PRO A 7 10.11 -20.57 13.18
C PRO A 7 9.33 -20.05 11.96
N ILE A 8 8.17 -20.64 11.64
CA ILE A 8 7.29 -20.16 10.56
C ILE A 8 6.74 -18.77 10.89
N ALA A 9 6.29 -18.54 12.13
CA ALA A 9 5.79 -17.25 12.57
C ALA A 9 6.90 -16.18 12.58
N GLN A 10 8.09 -16.52 13.08
CA GLN A 10 9.26 -15.61 13.03
C GLN A 10 9.61 -15.24 11.60
N TRP A 11 9.69 -16.24 10.71
CA TRP A 11 9.95 -16.02 9.30
C TRP A 11 8.88 -15.10 8.68
N THR A 12 7.60 -15.38 8.91
CA THR A 12 6.49 -14.59 8.35
C THR A 12 6.47 -13.15 8.88
N ALA A 13 6.74 -12.97 10.19
CA ALA A 13 6.81 -11.67 10.86
C ALA A 13 7.95 -10.78 10.36
N ILE A 14 9.02 -11.36 9.82
CA ILE A 14 10.20 -10.64 9.29
C ILE A 14 10.10 -10.49 7.77
N PHE A 15 9.85 -11.59 7.06
CA PHE A 15 9.88 -11.66 5.61
C PHE A 15 8.68 -10.96 4.97
N GLY A 16 7.49 -11.07 5.56
CA GLY A 16 6.30 -10.39 5.05
C GLY A 16 6.49 -8.88 4.91
N PRO A 17 6.90 -8.17 5.98
CA PRO A 17 7.21 -6.74 5.92
C PRO A 17 8.34 -6.40 4.94
N ALA A 18 9.37 -7.24 4.85
CA ALA A 18 10.48 -7.04 3.91
C ALA A 18 10.01 -7.10 2.44
N VAL A 19 9.21 -8.11 2.08
CA VAL A 19 8.62 -8.24 0.73
C VAL A 19 7.70 -7.07 0.41
N TYR A 20 6.82 -6.70 1.34
CA TYR A 20 5.96 -5.53 1.17
C TYR A 20 6.78 -4.26 0.89
N THR A 21 7.84 -4.06 1.67
CA THR A 21 8.74 -2.91 1.56
C THR A 21 9.40 -2.87 0.20
N GLY A 22 9.96 -4.00 -0.26
CA GLY A 22 10.58 -4.14 -1.57
C GLY A 22 9.60 -3.82 -2.71
N ILE A 23 8.43 -4.45 -2.74
CA ILE A 23 7.42 -4.22 -3.79
C ILE A 23 6.97 -2.75 -3.81
N THR A 24 6.67 -2.17 -2.65
CA THR A 24 6.17 -0.79 -2.54
C THR A 24 7.26 0.23 -2.93
N LEU A 25 8.51 -0.03 -2.56
CA LEU A 25 9.65 0.77 -2.99
C LEU A 25 9.83 0.70 -4.51
N THR A 26 9.85 -0.51 -5.10
CA THR A 26 9.96 -0.69 -6.55
C THR A 26 8.86 0.07 -7.30
N HIS A 27 7.60 -0.09 -6.89
CA HIS A 27 6.48 0.66 -7.48
C HIS A 27 6.65 2.18 -7.38
N SER A 28 7.12 2.67 -6.23
CA SER A 28 7.36 4.10 -6.01
C SER A 28 8.47 4.63 -6.90
N THR A 29 9.57 3.89 -7.02
CA THR A 29 10.71 4.26 -7.87
C THR A 29 10.32 4.24 -9.35
N THR A 30 9.63 3.19 -9.81
CA THR A 30 9.16 3.10 -11.20
C THR A 30 8.28 4.30 -11.56
N LEU A 31 7.28 4.62 -10.73
CA LEU A 31 6.38 5.74 -11.00
C LEU A 31 7.07 7.10 -10.88
N SER A 32 8.02 7.26 -9.95
CA SER A 32 8.82 8.47 -9.85
C SER A 32 9.62 8.69 -11.13
N LEU A 33 10.30 7.66 -11.63
CA LEU A 33 11.11 7.75 -12.85
C LEU A 33 10.24 8.05 -14.08
N LEU A 34 9.09 7.40 -14.21
CA LEU A 34 8.13 7.67 -15.28
C LEU A 34 7.61 9.11 -15.20
N ALA A 35 7.29 9.58 -13.99
CA ALA A 35 6.81 10.94 -13.79
C ALA A 35 7.90 11.98 -14.08
N THR A 36 9.18 11.74 -13.78
CA THR A 36 10.26 12.73 -13.99
C THR A 36 10.94 12.66 -15.34
N SER A 37 10.66 11.65 -16.16
CA SER A 37 11.31 11.46 -17.45
C SER A 37 11.06 12.63 -18.42
N PRO A 38 12.09 13.13 -19.13
CA PRO A 38 11.97 14.23 -20.08
C PRO A 38 11.42 13.82 -21.47
N VAL A 39 11.14 12.53 -21.69
CA VAL A 39 10.85 11.96 -23.03
C VAL A 39 9.38 12.08 -23.46
N PHE A 40 8.51 12.65 -22.62
CA PHE A 40 7.08 12.61 -22.85
C PHE A 40 6.54 13.97 -23.37
N SER A 41 5.41 13.98 -24.10
CA SER A 41 4.69 15.20 -24.58
C SER A 41 3.30 15.43 -23.93
N PRO A 42 2.91 16.66 -23.53
CA PRO A 42 2.04 16.93 -22.37
C PRO A 42 0.71 16.17 -22.25
N GLN A 43 0.00 15.88 -23.35
CA GLN A 43 -1.32 15.24 -23.30
C GLN A 43 -1.26 13.71 -23.43
N THR A 44 -0.32 13.20 -24.23
CA THR A 44 -0.12 11.75 -24.40
C THR A 44 0.57 11.15 -23.18
N GLU A 45 1.41 11.91 -22.45
CA GLU A 45 2.03 11.46 -21.19
C GLU A 45 1.02 11.24 -20.09
N GLU A 46 0.09 12.18 -19.88
CA GLU A 46 -0.81 12.07 -18.73
C GLU A 46 -1.67 10.81 -18.84
N LYS A 47 -2.16 10.50 -20.04
CA LYS A 47 -2.92 9.27 -20.29
C LYS A 47 -2.07 8.02 -20.05
N LEU A 48 -0.82 8.00 -20.53
CA LEU A 48 0.08 6.86 -20.33
C LEU A 48 0.43 6.69 -18.85
N LEU A 49 0.84 7.76 -18.17
CA LEU A 49 1.19 7.75 -16.76
C LEU A 49 0.00 7.33 -15.89
N ALA A 50 -1.21 7.81 -16.21
CA ALA A 50 -2.43 7.40 -15.52
C ALA A 50 -2.69 5.89 -15.66
N LYS A 51 -2.50 5.34 -16.87
CA LYS A 51 -2.61 3.89 -17.12
C LYS A 51 -1.54 3.11 -16.34
N GLN A 52 -0.28 3.55 -16.37
CA GLN A 52 0.81 2.88 -15.64
C GLN A 52 0.58 2.88 -14.13
N TRP A 53 0.17 4.03 -13.57
CA TRP A 53 -0.23 4.12 -12.17
C TRP A 53 -1.36 3.15 -11.84
N HIS A 54 -2.40 3.06 -12.68
CA HIS A 54 -3.53 2.17 -12.44
C HIS A 54 -3.13 0.69 -12.51
N LEU A 55 -2.25 0.32 -13.45
CA LEU A 55 -1.71 -1.05 -13.59
C LEU A 55 -0.93 -1.50 -12.35
N ILE A 56 -0.22 -0.59 -11.69
CA ILE A 56 0.47 -0.83 -10.43
C ILE A 56 -0.52 -0.87 -9.27
N TYR A 57 -1.39 0.14 -9.17
CA TYR A 57 -2.38 0.27 -8.09
C TYR A 57 -3.29 -0.96 -7.98
N ARG A 58 -3.78 -1.50 -9.10
CA ARG A 58 -4.68 -2.67 -9.11
C ARG A 58 -4.05 -3.95 -8.55
N GLN A 59 -2.73 -4.04 -8.51
CA GLN A 59 -2.04 -5.20 -7.94
C GLN A 59 -2.13 -5.17 -6.41
N GLY A 60 -2.09 -3.97 -5.81
CA GLY A 60 -2.01 -3.77 -4.36
C GLY A 60 -2.99 -4.62 -3.55
N PRO A 61 -4.30 -4.57 -3.83
CA PRO A 61 -5.29 -5.33 -3.05
C PRO A 61 -5.09 -6.85 -3.04
N ASN A 62 -4.39 -7.41 -4.03
CA ASN A 62 -4.18 -8.87 -4.12
C ASN A 62 -3.06 -9.36 -3.19
N TRP A 63 -2.12 -8.50 -2.80
CA TRP A 63 -0.95 -8.92 -2.02
C TRP A 63 -0.76 -8.12 -0.74
N VAL A 64 -1.18 -6.85 -0.68
CA VAL A 64 -1.02 -6.00 0.51
C VAL A 64 -1.73 -6.59 1.74
N PRO A 65 -3.04 -6.88 1.71
CA PRO A 65 -3.74 -7.36 2.90
C PRO A 65 -3.26 -8.75 3.34
N PRO A 66 -3.05 -9.74 2.45
CA PRO A 66 -2.51 -11.04 2.84
C PRO A 66 -1.14 -10.94 3.50
N ILE A 67 -0.20 -10.19 2.92
CA ILE A 67 1.18 -10.07 3.44
C ILE A 67 1.18 -9.33 4.79
N ILE A 68 0.49 -8.18 4.89
CA ILE A 68 0.50 -7.40 6.12
C ILE A 68 -0.25 -8.11 7.25
N ASN A 69 -1.42 -8.70 6.98
CA ASN A 69 -2.18 -9.41 8.03
C ASN A 69 -1.45 -10.68 8.50
N SER A 70 -0.87 -11.47 7.59
CA SER A 70 -0.13 -12.67 8.01
C SER A 70 1.08 -12.31 8.88
N ALA A 71 1.81 -11.24 8.54
CA ALA A 71 2.91 -10.74 9.35
C ALA A 71 2.45 -10.19 10.71
N ALA A 72 1.36 -9.40 10.74
CA ALA A 72 0.82 -8.85 11.98
C ALA A 72 0.31 -9.96 12.92
N LEU A 73 -0.44 -10.92 12.38
CA LEU A 73 -0.92 -12.08 13.14
C LEU A 73 0.24 -12.95 13.65
N SER A 74 1.31 -13.10 12.86
CA SER A 74 2.51 -13.82 13.30
C SER A 74 3.19 -13.11 14.47
N ASN A 75 3.29 -11.78 14.44
CA ASN A 75 3.79 -11.00 15.57
C ASN A 75 2.90 -11.16 16.82
N VAL A 76 1.56 -11.12 16.67
CA VAL A 76 0.63 -11.35 17.79
C VAL A 76 0.79 -12.77 18.36
N TYR A 77 0.95 -13.78 17.50
CA TYR A 77 1.21 -15.16 17.91
C TYR A 77 2.53 -15.29 18.69
N LEU A 78 3.60 -14.65 18.21
CA LEU A 78 4.90 -14.65 18.88
C LEU A 78 4.85 -13.92 20.21
N TRP A 79 4.14 -12.78 20.27
CA TRP A 79 3.89 -12.08 21.52
C TRP A 79 3.22 -12.99 22.54
N TYR A 80 2.09 -13.61 22.17
CA TYR A 80 1.26 -14.38 23.10
C TYR A 80 1.93 -15.69 23.54
N ASN A 81 2.62 -16.39 22.64
CA ASN A 81 3.09 -17.76 22.91
C ASN A 81 4.61 -17.88 23.12
N HIS A 82 5.43 -16.91 22.69
CA HIS A 82 6.89 -17.09 22.59
C HIS A 82 7.72 -15.91 23.16
N SER A 83 7.07 -14.92 23.79
CA SER A 83 7.80 -13.85 24.48
C SER A 83 8.45 -14.38 25.75
N GLN A 84 9.77 -14.24 25.85
CA GLN A 84 10.55 -14.57 27.04
C GLN A 84 10.62 -13.39 28.01
N THR A 85 10.59 -12.16 27.48
CA THR A 85 10.66 -10.93 28.27
C THR A 85 9.56 -9.94 27.87
N ARG A 86 9.25 -9.00 28.79
CA ARG A 86 8.30 -7.91 28.51
C ARG A 86 8.73 -7.05 27.33
N LEU A 87 10.04 -6.78 27.20
CA LEU A 87 10.59 -6.02 26.10
C LEU A 87 10.38 -6.73 24.76
N GLN A 88 10.74 -8.02 24.68
CA GLN A 88 10.52 -8.82 23.47
C GLN A 88 9.04 -8.84 23.07
N GLY A 89 8.15 -9.09 24.04
CA GLY A 89 6.71 -9.07 23.79
C GLY A 89 6.19 -7.70 23.33
N GLY A 90 6.68 -6.62 23.94
CA GLY A 90 6.34 -5.25 23.54
C GLY A 90 6.77 -4.92 22.11
N LEU A 91 7.94 -5.41 21.67
CA LEU A 91 8.42 -5.23 20.30
C LEU A 91 7.54 -5.96 19.28
N TYR A 92 7.11 -7.19 19.58
CA TYR A 92 6.17 -7.92 18.72
C TYR A 92 4.83 -7.18 18.58
N LEU A 93 4.26 -6.72 19.70
CA LEU A 93 3.02 -5.93 19.66
C LEU A 93 3.18 -4.61 18.90
N LEU A 94 4.31 -3.91 19.10
CA LEU A 94 4.61 -2.67 18.38
C LEU A 94 4.67 -2.92 16.87
N SER A 95 5.36 -3.97 16.44
CA SER A 95 5.40 -4.37 15.02
C SER A 95 4.01 -4.66 14.45
N ALA A 96 3.21 -5.48 15.15
CA ALA A 96 1.84 -5.77 14.74
C ALA A 96 0.97 -4.50 14.64
N GLY A 97 1.11 -3.60 15.61
CA GLY A 97 0.41 -2.31 15.64
C GLY A 97 0.77 -1.41 14.47
N ILE A 98 2.06 -1.31 14.10
CA ILE A 98 2.51 -0.56 12.93
C ILE A 98 1.92 -1.16 11.65
N LEU A 99 1.99 -2.48 11.49
CA LEU A 99 1.47 -3.20 10.32
C LEU A 99 -0.03 -2.95 10.11
N TRP A 100 -0.85 -3.12 11.14
CA TRP A 100 -2.28 -2.82 11.05
C TRP A 100 -2.57 -1.33 10.91
N GLY A 101 -1.78 -0.46 11.54
CA GLY A 101 -1.86 0.99 11.34
C GLY A 101 -1.65 1.38 9.88
N VAL A 102 -0.69 0.76 9.19
CA VAL A 102 -0.46 0.97 7.75
C VAL A 102 -1.65 0.53 6.91
N LEU A 103 -2.30 -0.60 7.23
CA LEU A 103 -3.54 -1.01 6.55
C LEU A 103 -4.67 -0.01 6.78
N ALA A 104 -4.87 0.43 8.03
CA ALA A 104 -5.91 1.40 8.37
C ALA A 104 -5.70 2.71 7.60
N VAL A 105 -4.50 3.28 7.63
CA VAL A 105 -4.17 4.50 6.88
C VAL A 105 -4.34 4.28 5.37
N THR A 106 -3.94 3.11 4.86
CA THR A 106 -4.08 2.78 3.43
C THR A 106 -5.55 2.77 3.01
N PHE A 107 -6.43 2.12 3.77
CA PHE A 107 -7.83 1.94 3.38
C PHE A 107 -8.70 3.15 3.69
N TYR A 108 -8.44 3.89 4.76
CA TYR A 108 -9.30 5.01 5.16
C TYR A 108 -8.80 6.36 4.64
N TYR A 109 -7.48 6.56 4.54
CA TYR A 109 -6.91 7.84 4.12
C TYR A 109 -6.39 7.83 2.67
N PHE A 110 -5.62 6.81 2.27
CA PHE A 110 -5.04 6.82 0.92
C PHE A 110 -6.09 6.53 -0.14
N GLU A 111 -6.98 5.60 0.16
CA GLU A 111 -8.00 5.14 -0.76
C GLU A 111 -9.00 6.25 -1.13
N THR A 112 -9.54 6.94 -0.13
CA THR A 112 -10.51 8.02 -0.32
C THR A 112 -9.84 9.32 -0.78
N GLY A 113 -8.56 9.50 -0.46
CA GLY A 113 -7.71 10.63 -0.80
C GLY A 113 -6.99 10.46 -2.14
N ILE A 114 -5.68 10.20 -2.08
CA ILE A 114 -4.82 10.21 -3.27
C ILE A 114 -5.21 9.17 -4.33
N ASN A 115 -5.60 7.96 -3.93
CA ASN A 115 -6.03 6.94 -4.89
C ASN A 115 -7.34 7.38 -5.55
N GLY A 116 -8.26 7.97 -4.78
CA GLY A 116 -9.51 8.53 -5.28
C GLY A 116 -9.28 9.63 -6.33
N ALA A 117 -8.37 10.56 -6.05
CA ALA A 117 -8.00 11.63 -6.97
C ALA A 117 -7.38 11.08 -8.28
N CYS A 118 -6.41 10.15 -8.17
CA CYS A 118 -5.82 9.51 -9.35
C CYS A 118 -6.85 8.73 -10.18
N LYS A 119 -7.77 7.98 -9.54
CA LYS A 119 -8.88 7.30 -10.24
C LYS A 119 -9.75 8.29 -11.00
N TRP A 120 -10.06 9.44 -10.39
CA TRP A 120 -10.90 10.46 -11.01
C TRP A 120 -10.22 11.10 -12.22
N ARG A 121 -8.94 11.49 -12.07
CA ARG A 121 -8.14 12.03 -13.18
C ARG A 121 -8.05 11.02 -14.33
N LEU A 122 -7.77 9.76 -14.04
CA LEU A 122 -7.74 8.68 -15.03
C LEU A 122 -9.07 8.56 -15.78
N ALA A 123 -10.20 8.56 -15.07
CA ALA A 123 -11.52 8.46 -15.68
C ALA A 123 -11.81 9.64 -16.63
N ARG A 124 -11.38 10.86 -16.28
CA ARG A 124 -11.51 12.04 -17.15
C ARG A 124 -10.62 11.93 -18.39
N LEU A 125 -9.33 11.64 -18.19
CA LEU A 125 -8.35 11.50 -19.26
C LEU A 125 -8.72 10.44 -20.31
N LEU A 126 -9.44 9.39 -19.89
CA LEU A 126 -9.91 8.33 -20.79
C LEU A 126 -11.27 8.64 -21.45
N LYS A 127 -12.06 9.59 -20.94
CA LYS A 127 -13.29 10.06 -21.62
C LYS A 127 -12.97 10.91 -22.84
N ASP A 128 -11.89 11.69 -22.79
CA ASP A 128 -11.49 12.64 -23.83
C ASP A 128 -10.61 11.98 -24.93
N GLY A 129 -10.72 10.67 -25.16
CA GLY A 129 -9.92 9.95 -26.16
C GLY A 129 -10.66 8.75 -26.72
N GLU A 130 -10.77 8.71 -28.04
CA GLU A 130 -11.45 7.68 -28.84
C GLU A 130 -11.24 6.24 -28.32
N GLY A 131 -12.35 5.50 -28.19
CA GLY A 131 -12.35 4.07 -28.49
C GLY A 131 -11.89 3.07 -27.42
N THR A 132 -11.84 3.38 -26.12
CA THR A 132 -11.58 2.33 -25.10
C THR A 132 -12.60 2.30 -23.96
N GLY A 133 -13.77 1.72 -24.25
CA GLY A 133 -14.57 1.10 -23.21
C GLY A 133 -13.75 0.00 -22.52
N LYS A 134 -13.47 0.13 -21.20
CA LYS A 134 -13.29 -0.98 -20.24
C LYS A 134 -12.90 -0.56 -18.82
N ILE A 135 -12.35 0.63 -18.57
CA ILE A 135 -12.16 1.11 -17.18
C ILE A 135 -13.41 1.86 -16.73
N VAL A 136 -14.50 1.12 -16.51
CA VAL A 136 -15.67 1.66 -15.83
C VAL A 136 -15.35 1.65 -14.34
N ILE A 137 -14.84 2.77 -13.83
CA ILE A 137 -14.77 2.97 -12.38
C ILE A 137 -16.22 3.17 -11.90
N LYS A 138 -16.88 2.09 -11.52
CA LYS A 138 -18.27 2.09 -11.04
C LYS A 138 -18.33 2.85 -9.71
N GLY A 139 -19.45 3.51 -9.42
CA GLY A 139 -19.69 4.05 -8.08
C GLY A 139 -19.58 2.92 -7.03
N MET A 140 -19.05 3.23 -5.84
CA MET A 140 -18.95 2.26 -4.75
C MET A 140 -20.36 1.74 -4.41
N LYS A 141 -20.55 0.43 -4.38
CA LYS A 141 -21.78 -0.15 -3.83
C LYS A 141 -21.80 0.09 -2.32
N LYS A 142 -22.88 0.70 -1.81
CA LYS A 142 -23.14 0.85 -0.37
C LYS A 142 -22.97 -0.50 0.34
N GLY A 143 -22.15 -0.55 1.39
CA GLY A 143 -22.01 -1.73 2.26
C GLY A 143 -20.76 -2.61 2.05
N TRP A 144 -19.85 -2.29 1.12
CA TRP A 144 -18.59 -3.03 0.98
C TRP A 144 -17.46 -2.39 1.82
N ILE A 145 -16.91 -3.16 2.76
CA ILE A 145 -15.82 -2.76 3.68
C ILE A 145 -14.45 -2.83 2.98
N ILE A 146 -14.36 -3.46 1.80
CA ILE A 146 -13.11 -3.63 1.05
C ILE A 146 -13.07 -2.61 -0.10
N PRO A 147 -12.04 -1.74 -0.15
CA PRO A 147 -11.81 -0.86 -1.29
C PRO A 147 -11.79 -1.60 -2.62
N SER A 148 -12.60 -1.12 -3.57
CA SER A 148 -12.62 -1.71 -4.91
C SER A 148 -11.67 -0.95 -5.83
N VAL A 149 -10.83 -1.71 -6.53
CA VAL A 149 -9.97 -1.20 -7.61
C VAL A 149 -10.80 -0.51 -8.69
N ASN A 150 -12.00 -1.03 -8.94
CA ASN A 150 -12.93 -0.56 -9.97
C ASN A 150 -14.05 0.30 -9.38
N GLY A 151 -13.97 0.66 -8.09
CA GLY A 151 -14.95 1.48 -7.37
C GLY A 151 -14.45 2.89 -7.11
N HIS A 152 -15.29 3.90 -7.35
CA HIS A 152 -14.99 5.28 -6.93
C HIS A 152 -15.21 5.44 -5.43
N THR A 153 -14.12 5.46 -4.69
CA THR A 153 -14.01 5.72 -3.24
C THR A 153 -13.64 7.17 -2.92
N ALA A 154 -13.47 8.00 -3.94
CA ALA A 154 -13.00 9.38 -3.81
C ALA A 154 -13.98 10.25 -3.01
N SER A 155 -13.47 10.96 -2.00
CA SER A 155 -14.21 12.06 -1.37
C SER A 155 -14.47 13.18 -2.38
N GLU A 156 -15.44 14.07 -2.11
CA GLU A 156 -15.69 15.23 -2.98
C GLU A 156 -14.45 16.12 -3.14
N GLY A 157 -13.72 16.35 -2.05
CA GLY A 157 -12.45 17.08 -2.08
C GLY A 157 -11.39 16.38 -2.94
N SER A 158 -11.34 15.05 -2.93
CA SER A 158 -10.40 14.29 -3.77
C SER A 158 -10.78 14.27 -5.24
N LYS A 159 -12.08 14.35 -5.56
CA LYS A 159 -12.53 14.56 -6.95
C LYS A 159 -12.07 15.92 -7.44
N LYS A 160 -12.38 16.99 -6.70
CA LYS A 160 -11.96 18.37 -7.01
C LYS A 160 -10.44 18.44 -7.20
N TRP A 161 -9.67 17.85 -6.29
CA TRP A 161 -8.22 17.76 -6.41
C TRP A 161 -7.79 17.04 -7.72
N GLY A 162 -8.42 15.93 -8.06
CA GLY A 162 -8.14 15.23 -9.33
C GLY A 162 -8.56 15.98 -10.60
N GLU A 163 -9.43 17.00 -10.49
CA GLU A 163 -9.81 17.86 -11.62
C GLU A 163 -8.81 18.98 -11.85
N GLU A 164 -8.36 19.58 -10.75
CA GLU A 164 -7.45 20.74 -10.74
C GLU A 164 -5.99 20.35 -10.92
N THR A 165 -5.64 19.09 -10.65
CA THR A 165 -4.24 18.62 -10.64
C THR A 165 -3.94 17.67 -11.80
N GLY A 166 -2.78 17.87 -12.42
CA GLY A 166 -2.26 16.98 -13.48
C GLY A 166 -1.84 15.61 -12.96
N MET A 167 -1.81 14.61 -13.85
CA MET A 167 -1.51 13.23 -13.43
C MET A 167 -0.11 13.09 -12.83
N ARG A 168 0.86 13.88 -13.34
CA ARG A 168 2.25 13.89 -12.84
C ARG A 168 2.31 14.21 -11.35
N GLU A 169 1.67 15.30 -10.95
CA GLU A 169 1.66 15.76 -9.57
C GLU A 169 0.90 14.80 -8.65
N LEU A 170 -0.23 14.27 -9.12
CA LEU A 170 -0.97 13.23 -8.39
C LEU A 170 -0.10 11.97 -8.16
N VAL A 171 0.60 11.50 -9.18
CA VAL A 171 1.53 10.36 -9.05
C VAL A 171 2.66 10.67 -8.08
N MET A 172 3.27 11.85 -8.14
CA MET A 172 4.31 12.23 -7.17
C MET A 172 3.75 12.31 -5.74
N GLY A 173 2.52 12.81 -5.58
CA GLY A 173 1.80 12.78 -4.30
C GLY A 173 1.50 11.37 -3.79
N TRP A 174 1.26 10.43 -4.70
CA TRP A 174 1.10 8.99 -4.41
C TRP A 174 2.43 8.33 -4.03
N VAL A 175 3.51 8.64 -4.74
CA VAL A 175 4.88 8.17 -4.45
C VAL A 175 5.31 8.61 -3.05
N LYS A 176 5.16 9.90 -2.71
CA LYS A 176 5.50 10.42 -1.38
C LYS A 176 4.74 9.71 -0.25
N ARG A 177 3.46 9.42 -0.47
CA ARG A 177 2.64 8.67 0.48
C ARG A 177 3.06 7.20 0.58
N ASN A 178 3.49 6.59 -0.51
CA ASN A 178 4.08 5.24 -0.47
C ASN A 178 5.42 5.19 0.24
N GLN A 179 6.22 6.25 0.19
CA GLN A 179 7.47 6.33 0.94
C GLN A 179 7.24 6.10 2.42
N TRP A 180 6.25 6.79 2.98
CA TRP A 180 5.84 6.54 4.37
C TRP A 180 5.45 5.06 4.60
N ARG A 181 4.69 4.43 3.69
CA ARG A 181 4.26 3.04 3.84
C ARG A 181 5.43 2.06 3.89
N TRP A 182 6.34 2.13 2.92
CA TRP A 182 7.44 1.18 2.89
C TRP A 182 8.45 1.43 4.00
N ILE A 183 8.65 2.69 4.43
CA ILE A 183 9.48 3.00 5.59
C ILE A 183 8.86 2.41 6.85
N ALA A 184 7.58 2.68 7.11
CA ALA A 184 6.89 2.19 8.30
C ALA A 184 6.87 0.65 8.38
N VAL A 185 6.57 -0.02 7.26
CA VAL A 185 6.56 -1.48 7.21
C VAL A 185 7.98 -2.06 7.29
N GLY A 186 8.97 -1.43 6.66
CA GLY A 186 10.37 -1.83 6.79
C GLY A 186 10.87 -1.74 8.23
N VAL A 187 10.52 -0.66 8.94
CA VAL A 187 10.80 -0.50 10.37
C VAL A 187 10.10 -1.59 11.20
N ALA A 188 8.83 -1.89 10.91
CA ALA A 188 8.12 -2.99 11.58
C ALA A 188 8.83 -4.35 11.37
N GLY A 189 9.28 -4.63 10.15
CA GLY A 189 10.09 -5.82 9.85
C GLY A 189 11.40 -5.87 10.65
N GLY A 190 12.10 -4.74 10.76
CA GLY A 190 13.30 -4.62 11.59
C GLY A 190 13.03 -4.87 13.08
N ILE A 191 11.93 -4.32 13.61
CA ILE A 191 11.48 -4.55 14.99
C ILE A 191 11.16 -6.04 15.21
N SER A 192 10.40 -6.67 14.32
CA SER A 192 10.11 -8.13 14.38
C SER A 192 11.40 -8.96 14.36
N GLY A 193 12.36 -8.56 13.52
CA GLY A 193 13.65 -9.21 13.39
C GLY A 193 14.46 -9.13 14.67
N TRP A 194 14.56 -7.93 15.25
CA TRP A 194 15.22 -7.72 16.53
C TRP A 194 14.54 -8.49 17.67
N ALA A 195 13.22 -8.50 17.72
CA ALA A 195 12.47 -9.28 18.72
C ALA A 195 12.71 -10.80 18.58
N SER A 196 12.90 -11.30 17.35
CA SER A 196 13.04 -12.74 17.10
C SER A 196 14.47 -13.26 17.20
N LEU A 197 15.45 -12.43 16.86
CA LEU A 197 16.86 -12.82 16.78
C LEU A 197 17.71 -12.19 17.90
N GLY A 198 17.19 -11.16 18.56
CA GLY A 198 17.85 -10.49 19.67
C GLY A 198 17.95 -11.40 20.89
N ARG A 199 19.03 -11.24 21.64
CA ARG A 199 19.20 -11.89 22.95
C ARG A 199 18.62 -10.96 24.02
N PHE A 200 17.51 -11.36 24.60
CA PHE A 200 16.88 -10.64 25.71
C PHE A 200 17.19 -11.42 26.99
N SER A 201 18.05 -10.87 27.83
CA SER A 201 18.45 -11.39 29.14
C SER A 201 17.66 -10.74 30.26
#